data_AF-A0A369PRX9-F1
#
_entry.id   AF-A0A369PRX9-F1
#
_cell.length_a   1.000
_cell.length_b   1.000
_cell.length_c   1.000
_cell.angle_alpha   90.00
_cell.angle_beta   90.00
_cell.angle_gamma   90.00
#
_symmetry.space_group_name_H-M   'P 1'
#
loop_
_entity.id
_entity.type
_entity.pdbx_description
1 polymer ?
#
loop_
_entity_poly.entity_id
_entity_poly.type
_entity_poly.pdbx_seq_one_letter_code
_entity_poly.pdbx_strand_id
1 'polypeptide(L)'
;MKKCILYLTIVSFLVMLSCSKDKNKPDENNNDSKPPFEIWMGLKTGSTGNWANLDWKIVLSNGDYFNQLPIDGFLNFSRNQTGGTWGTFAMNGSTGTFTNQYETIQVKKISDTELEKVGYTNHVYKLASVDGVKLSGKYNTIPNWSTIPNYPYNATEPQPMIEFTAAGTFKDLGAFVSNFSMPNQYPERAPGNGTYEIKSFTLILNYADGRKITKSFSGVFNNKITATSELVFVGGNPFYNQ
;
A
#
# COMPACT_ATOMS: atom_id res chain seq x y z
N MET A 1 -45.60 78.61 35.33
CA MET A 1 -46.09 78.85 33.96
C MET A 1 -46.03 77.54 33.19
N LYS A 2 -47.01 77.32 32.31
CA LYS A 2 -47.30 76.09 31.55
C LYS A 2 -46.35 75.90 30.35
N LYS A 3 -46.31 74.65 29.86
CA LYS A 3 -45.85 74.12 28.54
C LYS A 3 -44.34 73.87 28.43
N CYS A 4 -43.83 72.85 27.74
CA CYS A 4 -44.39 71.68 27.04
C CYS A 4 -43.21 70.75 26.67
N ILE A 5 -43.38 69.45 26.86
CA ILE A 5 -43.23 68.36 25.86
C ILE A 5 -41.97 68.40 24.95
N LEU A 6 -41.13 67.36 25.01
CA LEU A 6 -41.12 66.28 23.99
C LEU A 6 -40.20 65.12 24.43
N TYR A 7 -40.80 63.95 24.61
CA TYR A 7 -40.14 62.65 24.70
C TYR A 7 -39.56 62.29 23.32
N LEU A 8 -38.31 61.82 23.28
CA LEU A 8 -37.84 61.00 22.16
C LEU A 8 -37.35 59.64 22.72
N THR A 9 -38.24 58.67 22.59
CA THR A 9 -38.03 57.24 22.80
C THR A 9 -37.07 56.71 21.74
N ILE A 10 -35.91 56.18 22.15
CA ILE A 10 -35.06 55.36 21.29
C ILE A 10 -35.69 53.97 21.24
N VAL A 11 -36.26 53.65 20.08
CA VAL A 11 -36.80 52.32 19.77
C VAL A 11 -35.64 51.39 19.42
N SER A 12 -35.49 50.33 20.21
CA SER A 12 -34.71 49.15 19.87
C SER A 12 -35.31 48.44 18.66
N PHE A 13 -34.51 48.20 17.63
CA PHE A 13 -34.75 47.11 16.67
C PHE A 13 -33.48 46.26 16.57
N LEU A 14 -33.43 45.22 17.39
CA LEU A 14 -32.63 44.03 17.12
C LEU A 14 -33.25 43.33 15.90
N VAL A 15 -32.60 43.44 14.75
CA VAL A 15 -32.91 42.58 13.61
C VAL A 15 -32.10 41.31 13.78
N MET A 16 -32.74 40.27 14.30
CA MET A 16 -32.32 38.89 14.08
C MET A 16 -32.58 38.55 12.62
N LEU A 17 -31.52 38.44 11.82
CA LEU A 17 -31.60 37.76 10.52
C LEU A 17 -31.25 36.29 10.71
N SER A 18 -32.34 35.53 10.75
CA SER A 18 -32.48 34.11 10.49
C SER A 18 -31.59 33.59 9.34
N CYS A 19 -31.13 32.36 9.49
CA CYS A 19 -30.59 31.49 8.46
C CYS A 19 -31.31 31.63 7.10
N SER A 20 -30.53 31.77 6.04
CA SER A 20 -30.86 31.21 4.74
C SER A 20 -29.62 30.53 4.15
N LYS A 21 -29.81 29.28 3.71
CA LYS A 21 -28.86 28.46 2.98
C LYS A 21 -28.78 28.96 1.53
N ASP A 22 -27.57 29.17 1.04
CA ASP A 22 -27.18 28.99 -0.36
C ASP A 22 -25.75 28.44 -0.34
N LYS A 23 -25.53 27.13 -0.50
CA LYS A 23 -25.40 26.37 -1.76
C LYS A 23 -24.27 26.87 -2.68
N ASN A 24 -23.29 25.99 -2.80
CA ASN A 24 -22.39 25.77 -3.94
C ASN A 24 -21.22 26.73 -4.11
N LYS A 25 -20.21 26.56 -3.25
CA LYS A 25 -18.81 26.56 -3.70
C LYS A 25 -18.30 25.13 -3.52
N PRO A 26 -17.78 24.44 -4.55
CA PRO A 26 -17.10 23.19 -4.32
C PRO A 26 -15.77 23.55 -3.66
N ASP A 27 -15.68 23.29 -2.36
CA ASP A 27 -14.38 23.15 -1.71
C ASP A 27 -13.68 21.98 -2.38
N GLU A 28 -12.73 22.28 -3.26
CA GLU A 28 -11.66 21.37 -3.68
C GLU A 28 -10.75 21.09 -2.48
N ASN A 29 -11.29 20.44 -1.46
CA ASN A 29 -10.53 19.71 -0.46
C ASN A 29 -10.91 18.25 -0.68
N ASN A 30 -10.19 17.59 -1.58
CA ASN A 30 -10.34 16.17 -1.81
C ASN A 30 -10.04 15.45 -0.48
N ASN A 31 -11.11 15.03 0.19
CA ASN A 31 -11.10 14.01 1.22
C ASN A 31 -10.50 12.73 0.63
N ASP A 32 -9.19 12.60 0.70
CA ASP A 32 -8.47 11.36 0.42
C ASP A 32 -8.31 10.55 1.73
N SER A 33 -9.29 10.61 2.63
CA SER A 33 -9.32 9.78 3.83
C SER A 33 -9.80 8.37 3.47
N LYS A 34 -8.99 7.68 2.67
CA LYS A 34 -9.02 6.21 2.62
C LYS A 34 -8.92 5.72 4.08
N PRO A 35 -9.68 4.69 4.47
CA PRO A 35 -9.67 4.24 5.86
C PRO A 35 -8.21 3.95 6.26
N PRO A 36 -7.70 4.56 7.35
CA PRO A 36 -6.32 4.33 7.75
C PRO A 36 -6.17 2.84 8.05
N PHE A 37 -5.34 2.17 7.26
CA PHE A 37 -5.01 0.77 7.43
C PHE A 37 -3.54 0.61 7.74
N GLU A 38 -3.23 -0.44 8.47
CA GLU A 38 -1.88 -0.90 8.72
C GLU A 38 -1.66 -2.20 7.97
N ILE A 39 -0.48 -2.36 7.39
CA ILE A 39 -0.08 -3.65 6.82
C ILE A 39 1.01 -4.22 7.71
N TRP A 40 0.79 -5.45 8.15
CA TRP A 40 1.72 -6.24 8.91
C TRP A 40 2.21 -7.39 8.05
N MET A 41 3.52 -7.60 8.04
CA MET A 41 4.19 -8.64 7.27
C MET A 41 5.00 -9.52 8.22
N GLY A 42 4.88 -10.82 8.05
CA GLY A 42 5.70 -11.77 8.80
C GLY A 42 5.87 -13.07 8.05
N LEU A 43 6.53 -14.02 8.69
CA LEU A 43 6.57 -15.40 8.23
C LEU A 43 5.35 -16.15 8.77
N LYS A 44 4.84 -17.10 7.99
CA LYS A 44 3.83 -18.06 8.43
C LYS A 44 4.35 -18.81 9.64
N THR A 45 3.43 -19.13 10.54
CA THR A 45 3.69 -19.87 11.76
C THR A 45 4.46 -21.16 11.49
N GLY A 46 5.61 -21.35 12.14
CA GLY A 46 6.45 -22.55 11.99
C GLY A 46 7.31 -22.60 10.72
N SER A 47 7.30 -21.54 9.90
CA SER A 47 8.14 -21.46 8.71
C SER A 47 9.46 -20.74 8.97
N THR A 48 10.49 -21.10 8.20
CA THR A 48 11.81 -20.47 8.27
C THR A 48 12.23 -19.92 6.90
N GLY A 49 12.85 -18.73 6.90
CA GLY A 49 13.81 -18.25 5.90
C GLY A 49 13.40 -18.17 4.42
N ASN A 50 12.12 -18.32 4.05
CA ASN A 50 11.69 -18.32 2.65
C ASN A 50 10.54 -17.34 2.38
N TRP A 51 10.70 -16.48 1.37
CA TRP A 51 9.71 -15.50 0.93
C TRP A 51 8.41 -16.10 0.40
N ALA A 52 8.40 -17.39 0.03
CA ALA A 52 7.17 -18.11 -0.29
C ALA A 52 6.25 -18.31 0.94
N ASN A 53 6.80 -18.18 2.15
CA ASN A 53 6.09 -18.38 3.41
C ASN A 53 5.72 -17.07 4.10
N LEU A 54 5.53 -15.99 3.33
CA LEU A 54 5.06 -14.74 3.89
C LEU A 54 3.57 -14.81 4.29
N ASP A 55 3.25 -14.05 5.32
CA ASP A 55 1.93 -13.82 5.88
C ASP A 55 1.71 -12.31 5.94
N TRP A 56 0.53 -11.88 5.49
CA TRP A 56 0.17 -10.47 5.40
C TRP A 56 -1.13 -10.25 6.18
N LYS A 57 -1.13 -9.29 7.12
CA LYS A 57 -2.33 -8.88 7.85
C LYS A 57 -2.59 -7.41 7.58
N ILE A 58 -3.74 -7.10 6.99
CA ILE A 58 -4.16 -5.72 6.71
C ILE A 58 -5.20 -5.36 7.75
N VAL A 59 -4.86 -4.47 8.68
CA VAL A 59 -5.72 -4.07 9.80
C VAL A 59 -6.35 -2.71 9.49
N LEU A 60 -7.67 -2.65 9.50
CA LEU A 60 -8.44 -1.41 9.41
C LEU A 60 -8.56 -0.76 10.79
N SER A 61 -8.78 0.55 10.82
CA SER A 61 -8.91 1.32 12.06
C SER A 61 -10.05 0.89 12.99
N ASN A 62 -11.06 0.18 12.46
CA ASN A 62 -12.16 -0.39 13.25
C ASN A 62 -11.81 -1.76 13.87
N GLY A 63 -10.60 -2.27 13.65
CA GLY A 63 -10.16 -3.59 14.13
C GLY A 63 -10.54 -4.75 13.20
N ASP A 64 -11.24 -4.53 12.09
CA ASP A 64 -11.33 -5.56 11.06
C ASP A 64 -9.94 -5.83 10.48
N TYR A 65 -9.61 -7.09 10.19
CA TYR A 65 -8.42 -7.39 9.42
C TYR A 65 -8.68 -8.36 8.27
N PHE A 66 -7.86 -8.24 7.23
CA PHE A 66 -7.85 -9.11 6.07
C PHE A 66 -6.51 -9.84 6.00
N ASN A 67 -6.54 -11.16 5.77
CA ASN A 67 -5.36 -12.01 5.89
C ASN A 67 -4.60 -12.26 4.57
N GLN A 68 -4.87 -11.46 3.53
CA GLN A 68 -4.27 -11.65 2.21
C GLN A 68 -3.81 -10.31 1.63
N LEU A 69 -2.64 -10.29 1.01
CA LEU A 69 -2.17 -9.11 0.26
C LEU A 69 -2.98 -8.97 -1.04
N PRO A 70 -3.66 -7.84 -1.29
CA PRO A 70 -4.29 -7.56 -2.57
C PRO A 70 -3.20 -7.45 -3.65
N ILE A 71 -3.24 -8.33 -4.66
CA ILE A 71 -2.18 -8.40 -5.68
C ILE A 71 -2.07 -7.07 -6.45
N ASP A 72 -3.18 -6.41 -6.74
CA ASP A 72 -3.22 -5.18 -7.53
C ASP A 72 -3.01 -3.90 -6.70
N GLY A 73 -2.77 -4.04 -5.39
CA GLY A 73 -2.50 -2.95 -4.47
C GLY A 73 -3.76 -2.43 -3.76
N PHE A 74 -3.64 -1.25 -3.14
CA PHE A 74 -4.58 -0.75 -2.14
C PHE A 74 -5.37 0.49 -2.57
N LEU A 75 -5.23 0.96 -3.82
CA LEU A 75 -5.96 2.14 -4.29
C LEU A 75 -7.48 2.03 -4.11
N ASN A 76 -8.02 0.82 -4.30
CA ASN A 76 -9.44 0.50 -4.17
C ASN A 76 -9.71 -0.51 -3.04
N PHE A 77 -8.74 -0.69 -2.12
CA PHE A 77 -8.91 -1.65 -1.04
C PHE A 77 -10.03 -1.19 -0.11
N SER A 78 -10.91 -2.13 0.22
CA SER A 78 -12.08 -1.88 1.05
C SER A 78 -12.52 -3.17 1.73
N ARG A 79 -13.52 -3.08 2.61
CA ARG A 79 -14.11 -4.23 3.29
C ARG A 79 -14.71 -5.29 2.35
N ASN A 80 -14.94 -4.93 1.09
CA ASN A 80 -15.44 -5.80 0.02
C ASN A 80 -14.31 -6.57 -0.70
N GLN A 81 -13.05 -6.43 -0.27
CA GLN A 81 -11.93 -7.15 -0.87
C GLN A 81 -12.17 -8.66 -0.83
N THR A 82 -11.94 -9.31 -1.98
CA THR A 82 -12.03 -10.75 -2.19
C THR A 82 -10.65 -11.40 -2.26
N GLY A 83 -10.60 -12.74 -2.26
CA GLY A 83 -9.36 -13.53 -2.38
C GLY A 83 -8.67 -13.85 -1.06
N GLY A 84 -9.24 -13.41 0.06
CA GLY A 84 -8.76 -13.69 1.41
C GLY A 84 -9.91 -13.79 2.39
N THR A 85 -9.59 -13.84 3.67
CA THR A 85 -10.54 -14.00 4.76
C THR A 85 -10.49 -12.79 5.69
N TRP A 86 -11.68 -12.31 6.03
CA TRP A 86 -11.85 -11.25 7.01
C TRP A 86 -11.99 -11.80 8.42
N GLY A 87 -11.50 -11.04 9.39
CA GLY A 87 -11.58 -11.35 10.81
C GLY A 87 -11.44 -10.09 11.65
N THR A 88 -11.13 -10.28 12.92
CA THR A 88 -10.92 -9.20 13.89
C THR A 88 -9.51 -9.23 14.48
N PHE A 89 -8.94 -8.05 14.65
CA PHE A 89 -7.71 -7.82 15.39
C PHE A 89 -8.02 -6.91 16.57
N ALA A 90 -7.70 -7.38 17.77
CA ALA A 90 -7.88 -6.61 18.99
C ALA A 90 -6.64 -6.70 19.86
N MET A 91 -6.26 -5.56 20.44
CA MET A 91 -5.20 -5.46 21.45
C MET A 91 -5.84 -5.15 22.81
N ASN A 92 -5.36 -5.82 23.86
CA ASN A 92 -5.67 -5.54 25.26
C ASN A 92 -4.34 -5.35 26.02
N GLY A 93 -3.94 -4.10 26.24
CA GLY A 93 -2.62 -3.78 26.76
C GLY A 93 -1.51 -4.23 25.80
N SER A 94 -0.62 -5.11 26.26
CA SER A 94 0.52 -5.61 25.49
C SER A 94 0.24 -6.92 24.75
N THR A 95 -0.97 -7.47 24.82
CA THR A 95 -1.35 -8.69 24.11
C THR A 95 -2.44 -8.40 23.10
N GLY A 96 -2.51 -9.20 22.04
CA GLY A 96 -3.58 -9.12 21.07
C GLY A 96 -3.81 -10.43 20.35
N THR A 97 -4.84 -10.45 19.51
CA THR A 97 -5.21 -11.65 18.76
C THR A 97 -5.73 -11.27 17.38
N PHE A 98 -5.21 -11.93 16.34
CA PHE A 98 -5.83 -11.99 15.03
C PHE A 98 -6.73 -13.22 14.96
N THR A 99 -8.03 -13.04 14.70
CA THR A 99 -9.00 -14.14 14.65
C THR A 99 -9.85 -14.07 13.40
N ASN A 100 -9.86 -15.13 12.59
CA ASN A 100 -10.85 -15.36 11.54
C ASN A 100 -11.33 -16.82 11.57
N GLN A 101 -12.16 -17.24 10.62
CA GLN A 101 -12.72 -18.60 10.57
C GLN A 101 -11.67 -19.72 10.39
N TYR A 102 -10.44 -19.40 10.00
CA TYR A 102 -9.36 -20.36 9.71
C TYR A 102 -8.14 -20.23 10.63
N GLU A 103 -7.97 -19.10 11.31
CA GLU A 103 -6.81 -18.87 12.16
C GLU A 103 -7.16 -18.09 13.44
N THR A 104 -6.43 -18.40 14.50
CA THR A 104 -6.36 -17.60 15.72
C THR A 104 -4.89 -17.47 16.09
N ILE A 105 -4.33 -16.28 15.93
CA ILE A 105 -2.92 -15.99 16.20
C ILE A 105 -2.86 -15.00 17.36
N GLN A 106 -2.39 -15.48 18.51
CA GLN A 106 -2.07 -14.64 19.64
C GLN A 106 -0.74 -13.93 19.41
N VAL A 107 -0.67 -12.66 19.79
CA VAL A 107 0.51 -11.83 19.65
C VAL A 107 0.83 -11.06 20.92
N LYS A 108 2.11 -10.76 21.12
CA LYS A 108 2.60 -9.84 22.15
C LYS A 108 3.26 -8.65 21.49
N LYS A 109 2.97 -7.46 21.99
CA LYS A 109 3.60 -6.22 21.53
C LYS A 109 5.05 -6.16 22.01
N ILE A 110 5.97 -6.08 21.07
CA ILE A 110 7.40 -5.80 21.34
C ILE A 110 7.67 -4.31 21.15
N SER A 111 7.16 -3.73 20.06
CA SER A 111 7.22 -2.30 19.76
C SER A 111 5.98 -1.85 18.97
N ASP A 112 5.92 -0.58 18.59
CA ASP A 112 4.85 -0.08 17.70
C ASP A 112 4.91 -0.66 16.28
N THR A 113 6.04 -1.28 15.91
CA THR A 113 6.26 -1.86 14.59
C THR A 113 6.49 -3.36 14.60
N GLU A 114 6.36 -4.02 15.76
CA GLU A 114 6.73 -5.42 15.90
C GLU A 114 5.86 -6.12 16.94
N LEU A 115 5.30 -7.26 16.54
CA LEU A 115 4.56 -8.17 17.39
C LEU A 115 5.16 -9.58 17.31
N GLU A 116 5.42 -10.18 18.47
CA GLU A 116 5.82 -11.58 18.60
C GLU A 116 4.59 -12.47 18.43
N LYS A 117 4.66 -13.54 17.62
CA LYS A 117 3.61 -14.58 17.61
C LYS A 117 3.80 -15.51 18.80
N VAL A 118 2.85 -15.55 19.72
CA VAL A 118 2.95 -16.34 20.97
C VAL A 118 3.14 -17.82 20.63
N GLY A 119 4.18 -18.43 21.21
CA GLY A 119 4.51 -19.84 21.00
C GLY A 119 5.34 -20.12 19.75
N TYR A 120 5.77 -19.08 19.03
CA TYR A 120 6.58 -19.21 17.81
C TYR A 120 7.76 -18.25 17.82
N THR A 121 8.81 -18.59 17.07
CA THR A 121 9.96 -17.70 16.84
C THR A 121 9.69 -16.63 15.78
N ASN A 122 8.59 -16.75 15.04
CA ASN A 122 8.23 -15.82 13.98
C ASN A 122 7.52 -14.58 14.55
N HIS A 123 7.82 -13.42 13.97
CA HIS A 123 7.22 -12.13 14.34
C HIS A 123 6.38 -11.60 13.16
N VAL A 124 5.53 -10.62 13.43
CA VAL A 124 4.92 -9.76 12.41
C VAL A 124 5.36 -8.33 12.60
N TYR A 125 5.68 -7.68 11.50
CA TYR A 125 6.27 -6.35 11.47
C TYR A 125 5.36 -5.40 10.71
N LYS A 126 5.10 -4.23 11.29
CA LYS A 126 4.37 -3.17 10.62
C LYS A 126 5.23 -2.62 9.49
N LEU A 127 4.70 -2.61 8.28
CA LEU A 127 5.42 -2.08 7.13
C LEU A 127 5.65 -0.58 7.28
N ALA A 128 6.84 -0.14 6.92
CA ALA A 128 7.13 1.29 6.77
C ALA A 128 6.35 1.89 5.60
N SER A 129 6.00 3.17 5.69
CA SER A 129 5.38 3.89 4.58
C SER A 129 6.27 3.85 3.33
N VAL A 130 5.64 3.74 2.17
CA VAL A 130 6.30 3.66 0.85
C VAL A 130 5.97 4.85 -0.05
N ASP A 131 5.18 5.80 0.45
CA ASP A 131 4.62 6.87 -0.35
C ASP A 131 5.73 7.79 -0.88
N GLY A 132 5.69 8.05 -2.19
CA GLY A 132 6.64 8.94 -2.85
C GLY A 132 8.04 8.36 -3.06
N VAL A 133 8.29 7.10 -2.69
CA VAL A 133 9.58 6.44 -2.94
C VAL A 133 9.89 6.45 -4.44
N LYS A 134 11.14 6.80 -4.77
CA LYS A 134 11.71 6.71 -6.11
C LYS A 134 12.84 5.69 -6.11
N LEU A 135 12.58 4.52 -6.68
CA LEU A 135 13.54 3.44 -6.86
C LEU A 135 14.54 3.77 -7.98
N SER A 136 15.71 3.14 -7.91
CA SER A 136 16.78 3.24 -8.87
C SER A 136 17.52 1.91 -8.93
N GLY A 137 17.62 1.33 -10.13
CA GLY A 137 18.32 0.07 -10.38
C GLY A 137 17.45 -0.96 -11.09
N LYS A 138 17.99 -2.16 -11.24
CA LYS A 138 17.39 -3.28 -11.97
C LYS A 138 16.92 -4.35 -11.01
N TYR A 139 15.61 -4.57 -11.00
CA TYR A 139 14.95 -5.47 -10.08
C TYR A 139 14.52 -6.74 -10.81
N ASN A 140 14.94 -7.90 -10.32
CA ASN A 140 14.64 -9.21 -10.91
C ASN A 140 13.96 -10.14 -9.91
N THR A 141 13.14 -11.09 -10.35
CA THR A 141 12.55 -12.08 -9.45
C THR A 141 13.52 -13.19 -9.04
N ILE A 142 14.64 -13.34 -9.77
CA ILE A 142 15.69 -14.32 -9.49
C ILE A 142 16.73 -13.70 -8.52
N PRO A 143 16.99 -14.30 -7.35
CA PRO A 143 18.02 -13.82 -6.44
C PRO A 143 19.42 -13.96 -7.07
N ASN A 144 20.33 -13.02 -6.76
CA ASN A 144 21.71 -13.00 -7.24
C ASN A 144 21.88 -13.02 -8.77
N TRP A 145 20.84 -12.61 -9.52
CA TRP A 145 20.80 -12.69 -10.98
C TRP A 145 22.01 -12.06 -11.69
N SER A 146 22.59 -10.99 -11.13
CA SER A 146 23.73 -10.27 -11.69
C SER A 146 25.05 -11.06 -11.66
N THR A 147 25.14 -12.09 -10.80
CA THR A 147 26.35 -12.90 -10.62
C THR A 147 26.20 -14.34 -11.09
N ILE A 148 25.06 -14.72 -11.68
CA ILE A 148 24.84 -16.08 -12.20
C ILE A 148 25.68 -16.26 -13.47
N PRO A 149 26.64 -17.21 -13.51
CA PRO A 149 27.52 -17.38 -14.68
C PRO A 149 26.77 -17.72 -15.98
N ASN A 150 25.64 -18.42 -15.85
CA ASN A 150 24.78 -18.83 -16.97
C ASN A 150 23.37 -18.23 -16.82
N TYR A 151 23.28 -16.92 -16.62
CA TYR A 151 21.98 -16.24 -16.55
C TYR A 151 21.19 -16.53 -17.86
N PRO A 152 19.95 -17.05 -17.77
CA PRO A 152 19.29 -17.68 -18.92
C PRO A 152 18.71 -16.70 -19.94
N TYR A 153 18.92 -15.40 -19.76
CA TYR A 153 18.42 -14.35 -20.66
C TYR A 153 19.57 -13.47 -21.12
N ASN A 154 19.59 -13.11 -22.41
CA ASN A 154 20.52 -12.10 -22.91
C ASN A 154 19.94 -10.68 -22.81
N ALA A 155 20.78 -9.68 -23.11
CA ALA A 155 20.39 -8.26 -22.98
C ALA A 155 19.26 -7.81 -23.92
N THR A 156 18.95 -8.58 -24.97
CA THR A 156 17.94 -8.26 -25.98
C THR A 156 16.63 -9.03 -25.82
N GLU A 157 16.63 -10.07 -25.00
CA GLU A 157 15.46 -10.89 -24.72
C GLU A 157 14.63 -10.32 -23.57
N PRO A 158 13.29 -10.52 -23.61
CA PRO A 158 12.47 -10.33 -22.43
C PRO A 158 12.94 -11.23 -21.28
N GLN A 159 13.00 -10.66 -20.09
CA GLN A 159 13.49 -11.29 -18.87
C GLN A 159 12.66 -10.81 -17.68
N PRO A 160 12.59 -11.55 -16.56
CA PRO A 160 11.74 -11.22 -15.41
C PRO A 160 12.32 -10.04 -14.60
N MET A 161 12.44 -8.88 -15.25
CA MET A 161 13.14 -7.71 -14.75
C MET A 161 12.36 -6.44 -15.05
N ILE A 162 12.43 -5.50 -14.11
CA ILE A 162 12.01 -4.12 -14.30
C ILE A 162 13.14 -3.20 -13.81
N GLU A 163 13.46 -2.20 -14.61
CA GLU A 163 14.43 -1.17 -14.29
C GLU A 163 13.70 0.11 -13.90
N PHE A 164 14.09 0.71 -12.78
CA PHE A 164 13.58 2.00 -12.31
C PHE A 164 14.67 3.06 -12.33
N THR A 165 14.27 4.30 -12.54
CA THR A 165 15.13 5.47 -12.37
C THR A 165 14.61 6.37 -11.26
N ALA A 166 15.53 7.10 -10.61
CA ALA A 166 15.18 8.10 -9.60
C ALA A 166 14.29 9.24 -10.15
N ALA A 167 14.25 9.43 -11.47
CA ALA A 167 13.38 10.39 -12.13
C ALA A 167 11.91 9.95 -12.20
N GLY A 168 11.56 8.74 -11.74
CA GLY A 168 10.20 8.23 -11.79
C GLY A 168 9.82 7.59 -13.12
N THR A 169 10.80 7.17 -13.92
CA THR A 169 10.58 6.36 -15.13
C THR A 169 10.95 4.91 -14.91
N PHE A 170 10.37 4.02 -15.71
CA PHE A 170 10.70 2.59 -15.67
C PHE A 170 10.85 2.01 -17.07
N LYS A 171 11.59 0.90 -17.15
CA LYS A 171 11.63 -0.01 -18.29
C LYS A 171 11.29 -1.40 -17.80
N ASP A 172 10.15 -1.92 -18.23
CA ASP A 172 9.73 -3.30 -17.99
C ASP A 172 10.33 -4.19 -19.09
N LEU A 173 11.23 -5.09 -18.71
CA LEU A 173 11.86 -6.05 -19.62
C LEU A 173 11.09 -7.37 -19.67
N GLY A 174 9.96 -7.51 -18.98
CA GLY A 174 9.19 -8.74 -18.86
C GLY A 174 8.91 -9.15 -17.42
N ALA A 175 8.92 -8.21 -16.47
CA ALA A 175 8.64 -8.45 -15.05
C ALA A 175 7.28 -9.12 -14.80
N PHE A 176 6.33 -8.98 -15.72
CA PHE A 176 4.97 -9.52 -15.61
C PHE A 176 4.63 -10.56 -16.70
N VAL A 177 5.63 -10.96 -17.50
CA VAL A 177 5.47 -11.99 -18.54
C VAL A 177 5.42 -13.38 -17.88
N SER A 178 4.40 -14.17 -18.21
CA SER A 178 4.25 -15.54 -17.73
C SER A 178 4.80 -16.60 -18.70
N ASN A 179 5.01 -16.24 -19.97
CA ASN A 179 5.54 -17.11 -21.01
C ASN A 179 6.60 -16.37 -21.83
N PHE A 180 7.87 -16.58 -21.50
CA PHE A 180 8.99 -15.90 -22.17
C PHE A 180 9.23 -16.35 -23.61
N SER A 181 8.70 -17.50 -24.03
CA SER A 181 8.72 -17.93 -25.44
C SER A 181 7.72 -17.17 -26.31
N MET A 182 6.70 -16.56 -25.69
CA MET A 182 5.69 -15.73 -26.35
C MET A 182 5.41 -14.47 -25.51
N PRO A 183 6.39 -13.56 -25.39
CA PRO A 183 6.35 -12.45 -24.43
C PRO A 183 5.21 -11.46 -24.68
N ASN A 184 4.68 -11.43 -25.91
CA ASN A 184 3.58 -10.58 -26.33
C ASN A 184 2.23 -11.32 -26.43
N GLN A 185 2.14 -12.58 -25.96
CA GLN A 185 0.90 -13.37 -26.00
C GLN A 185 -0.25 -12.66 -25.27
N TYR A 186 0.08 -11.95 -24.19
CA TYR A 186 -0.85 -11.17 -23.37
C TYR A 186 -0.43 -9.69 -23.40
N PRO A 187 -0.97 -8.89 -24.35
CA PRO A 187 -0.54 -7.50 -24.56
C PRO A 187 -0.60 -6.63 -23.31
N GLU A 188 -1.54 -6.91 -22.40
CA GLU A 188 -1.70 -6.18 -21.15
C GLU A 188 -0.53 -6.37 -20.17
N ARG A 189 0.30 -7.41 -20.35
CA ARG A 189 1.49 -7.72 -19.53
C ARG A 189 2.80 -7.72 -20.32
N ALA A 190 2.75 -7.32 -21.59
CA ALA A 190 3.92 -7.28 -22.45
C ALA A 190 4.98 -6.28 -21.93
N PRO A 191 6.27 -6.48 -22.22
CA PRO A 191 7.32 -5.52 -21.90
C PRO A 191 7.02 -4.10 -22.42
N GLY A 192 7.67 -3.10 -21.83
CA GLY A 192 7.42 -1.71 -22.19
C GLY A 192 8.18 -0.71 -21.33
N ASN A 193 7.78 0.55 -21.37
CA ASN A 193 8.36 1.60 -20.56
C ASN A 193 7.32 2.67 -20.26
N GLY A 194 7.64 3.54 -19.31
CA GLY A 194 6.78 4.67 -18.98
C GLY A 194 7.19 5.34 -17.68
N THR A 195 6.18 5.82 -16.94
CA THR A 195 6.35 6.49 -15.65
C THR A 195 5.75 5.67 -14.52
N TYR A 196 6.29 5.82 -13.32
CA TYR A 196 5.75 5.16 -12.14
C TYR A 196 5.58 6.10 -10.95
N GLU A 197 4.61 5.75 -10.13
CA GLU A 197 4.38 6.33 -8.81
C GLU A 197 4.16 5.20 -7.79
N ILE A 198 4.56 5.46 -6.55
CA ILE A 198 4.32 4.55 -5.42
C ILE A 198 3.54 5.34 -4.38
N LYS A 199 2.33 4.88 -4.08
CA LYS A 199 1.46 5.49 -3.07
C LYS A 199 0.50 4.48 -2.48
N SER A 200 0.17 4.63 -1.20
CA SER A 200 -0.70 3.74 -0.44
C SER A 200 -0.33 2.28 -0.68
N PHE A 201 0.94 1.89 -0.51
CA PHE A 201 1.41 0.51 -0.75
C PHE A 201 1.06 -0.06 -2.13
N THR A 202 0.97 0.79 -3.14
CA THR A 202 0.66 0.44 -4.53
C THR A 202 1.72 1.00 -5.45
N LEU A 203 2.38 0.13 -6.22
CA LEU A 203 3.15 0.51 -7.41
C LEU A 203 2.18 0.71 -8.56
N ILE A 204 2.23 1.87 -9.19
CA ILE A 204 1.40 2.23 -10.33
C ILE A 204 2.33 2.50 -11.51
N LEU A 205 2.21 1.69 -12.55
CA LEU A 205 2.97 1.77 -13.78
C LEU A 205 2.06 2.32 -14.87
N ASN A 206 2.38 3.52 -15.37
CA ASN A 206 1.70 4.13 -16.51
C ASN A 206 2.61 3.96 -17.73
N TYR A 207 2.27 3.02 -18.61
CA TYR A 207 3.04 2.71 -19.81
C TYR A 207 2.81 3.79 -20.88
N ALA A 208 3.84 4.03 -21.69
CA ALA A 208 3.80 5.01 -22.78
C ALA A 208 2.76 4.68 -23.86
N ASP A 209 2.37 3.41 -23.99
CA ASP A 209 1.33 2.93 -24.90
C ASP A 209 -0.10 3.04 -24.33
N GLY A 210 -0.26 3.64 -23.15
CA GLY A 210 -1.55 3.85 -22.49
C GLY A 210 -1.97 2.72 -21.53
N ARG A 211 -1.23 1.61 -21.45
CA ARG A 211 -1.52 0.57 -20.45
C ARG A 211 -1.25 1.08 -19.03
N LYS A 212 -2.03 0.56 -18.08
CA LYS A 212 -1.84 0.82 -16.65
C LYS A 212 -1.80 -0.51 -15.89
N ILE A 213 -0.74 -0.71 -15.14
CA ILE A 213 -0.60 -1.85 -14.23
C ILE A 213 -0.48 -1.32 -12.80
N THR A 214 -1.26 -1.90 -11.89
CA THR A 214 -1.10 -1.65 -10.46
C THR A 214 -0.74 -2.94 -9.75
N LYS A 215 0.17 -2.85 -8.78
CA LYS A 215 0.55 -3.97 -7.91
C LYS A 215 0.72 -3.49 -6.48
N SER A 216 0.43 -4.36 -5.52
CA SER A 216 0.86 -4.09 -4.13
C SER A 216 2.37 -3.92 -4.09
N PHE A 217 2.83 -3.03 -3.22
CA PHE A 217 4.23 -2.66 -3.13
C PHE A 217 4.65 -2.50 -1.67
N SER A 218 5.78 -3.10 -1.31
CA SER A 218 6.34 -3.01 0.04
C SER A 218 7.84 -3.31 0.09
N GLY A 219 8.47 -2.97 1.21
CA GLY A 219 9.81 -3.39 1.56
C GLY A 219 9.80 -4.70 2.34
N VAL A 220 10.95 -5.03 2.92
CA VAL A 220 11.09 -6.21 3.79
C VAL A 220 10.72 -5.84 5.22
N PHE A 221 9.69 -6.47 5.78
CA PHE A 221 9.26 -6.25 7.17
C PHE A 221 9.09 -4.74 7.50
N ASN A 222 9.62 -4.26 8.61
CA ASN A 222 9.57 -2.84 9.00
C ASN A 222 10.72 -1.98 8.41
N ASN A 223 11.52 -2.52 7.47
CA ASN A 223 12.62 -1.75 6.88
C ASN A 223 12.08 -0.63 5.99
N LYS A 224 12.65 0.57 6.16
CA LYS A 224 12.37 1.70 5.27
C LYS A 224 12.95 1.43 3.89
N ILE A 225 12.16 1.70 2.85
CA ILE A 225 12.62 1.61 1.47
C ILE A 225 13.45 2.84 1.11
N THR A 226 14.56 2.61 0.44
CA THR A 226 15.44 3.63 -0.14
C THR A 226 15.47 3.46 -1.65
N ALA A 227 16.05 4.44 -2.35
CA ALA A 227 16.15 4.37 -3.81
C ALA A 227 16.84 3.10 -4.30
N THR A 228 17.79 2.55 -3.55
CA THR A 228 18.60 1.40 -3.93
C THR A 228 18.34 0.17 -3.06
N SER A 229 17.17 0.09 -2.41
CA SER A 229 16.83 -1.08 -1.60
C SER A 229 17.02 -2.38 -2.37
N GLU A 230 17.81 -3.30 -1.80
CA GLU A 230 18.23 -4.56 -2.42
C GLU A 230 17.07 -5.52 -2.68
N LEU A 231 15.99 -5.43 -1.90
CA LEU A 231 14.82 -6.28 -2.02
C LEU A 231 13.56 -5.45 -1.77
N VAL A 232 12.60 -5.59 -2.68
CA VAL A 232 11.24 -5.09 -2.56
C VAL A 232 10.25 -6.19 -2.94
N PHE A 233 8.99 -6.03 -2.56
CA PHE A 233 7.91 -6.92 -2.97
C PHE A 233 6.96 -6.21 -3.91
N VAL A 234 6.70 -6.82 -5.08
CA VAL A 234 5.75 -6.33 -6.09
C VAL A 234 4.70 -7.41 -6.31
N GLY A 235 3.43 -7.10 -6.00
CA GLY A 235 2.34 -8.07 -6.05
C GLY A 235 2.54 -9.25 -5.09
N GLY A 236 3.31 -9.05 -4.01
CA GLY A 236 3.71 -10.10 -3.07
C GLY A 236 4.91 -10.95 -3.51
N ASN A 237 5.48 -10.71 -4.69
CA ASN A 237 6.65 -11.44 -5.18
C ASN A 237 7.94 -10.67 -4.86
N PRO A 238 9.03 -11.36 -4.47
CA PRO A 238 10.31 -10.70 -4.22
C PRO A 238 10.96 -10.23 -5.53
N PHE A 239 11.52 -9.02 -5.50
CA PHE A 239 12.26 -8.40 -6.59
C PHE A 239 13.60 -7.88 -6.04
N TYR A 240 14.71 -8.42 -6.55
CA TYR A 240 16.07 -8.18 -6.09
C TYR A 240 16.79 -7.17 -6.97
N ASN A 241 17.28 -6.09 -6.36
CA ASN A 241 18.06 -5.04 -7.00
C ASN A 241 19.54 -5.43 -7.09
N GLN A 242 20.18 -5.16 -8.23
CA GLN A 242 21.62 -5.27 -8.46
C GLN A 242 22.09 -4.23 -9.49
#